data_AF-A0A2T2VDY2-F1
#
_entry.id   AF-A0A2T2VDY2-F1
#
_cell.length_a   1.000
_cell.length_b   1.000
_cell.length_c   1.000
_cell.angle_alpha   90.00
_cell.angle_beta   90.00
_cell.angle_gamma   90.00
#
_symmetry.space_group_name_H-M   'P 1'
#
loop_
_entity.id
_entity.type
_entity.pdbx_description
1 polymer ?
#
loop_
_entity_poly.entity_id
_entity_poly.type
_entity_poly.pdbx_seq_one_letter_code
_entity_poly.pdbx_strand_id
1 'polypeptide(L)'
;MRSIPISTSSLLFAILGWFLLVLRFGYTFGEGAHIEIFPYALYLCNPELYPHDFFLQGMEALVPHERTVLVYFLSLFRGFLQQANLLLHFLSTVVLLLGMERLARHFIANKFLAWLAILMCLIPFYLWTIGGNDLYYSDFQASNLALAIGMWSIVALVERKRILAVTIATITTFIHPIV
;
A
#
# COMPACT_ATOMS: atom_id res chain seq x y z
N MET A 1 -10.40 23.67 6.19
CA MET A 1 -9.50 24.00 5.07
C MET A 1 -10.23 23.67 3.77
N ARG A 2 -9.99 24.39 2.67
CA ARG A 2 -10.64 24.09 1.38
C ARG A 2 -10.07 22.79 0.80
N SER A 3 -10.91 21.97 0.20
CA SER A 3 -10.52 20.75 -0.53
C SER A 3 -9.71 21.14 -1.76
N ILE A 4 -8.55 20.52 -1.94
CA ILE A 4 -7.68 20.75 -3.11
C ILE A 4 -7.95 19.64 -4.13
N PRO A 5 -8.37 19.98 -5.37
CA PRO A 5 -8.62 18.97 -6.39
C PRO A 5 -7.31 18.33 -6.89
N ILE A 6 -7.36 17.04 -7.21
CA ILE A 6 -6.27 16.36 -7.94
C ILE A 6 -6.30 16.82 -9.39
N SER A 7 -5.17 17.26 -9.89
CA SER A 7 -5.00 17.70 -11.29
C SER A 7 -4.31 16.62 -12.14
N THR A 8 -4.44 16.69 -13.46
CA THR A 8 -3.72 15.78 -14.38
C THR A 8 -2.22 15.78 -14.14
N SER A 9 -1.62 16.96 -13.87
CA SER A 9 -0.20 17.03 -13.56
C SER A 9 0.15 16.38 -12.22
N SER A 10 -0.77 16.36 -11.24
CA SER A 10 -0.56 15.62 -9.98
C SER A 10 -0.47 14.11 -10.24
N LEU A 11 -1.35 13.60 -11.11
CA LEU A 11 -1.31 12.20 -11.52
C LEU A 11 0.00 11.87 -12.24
N LEU A 12 0.45 12.72 -13.17
CA LEU A 12 1.72 12.53 -13.86
C LEU A 12 2.91 12.53 -12.89
N PHE A 13 2.93 13.44 -11.91
CA PHE A 13 3.97 13.45 -10.87
C PHE A 13 3.92 12.20 -9.97
N ALA A 14 2.74 11.69 -9.63
CA ALA A 14 2.60 10.46 -8.86
C ALA A 14 3.14 9.25 -9.64
N ILE A 15 2.83 9.15 -10.93
CA ILE A 15 3.34 8.09 -11.82
C ILE A 15 4.87 8.19 -11.94
N LEU A 16 5.39 9.41 -12.16
CA LEU A 16 6.84 9.64 -12.17
C LEU A 16 7.48 9.28 -10.83
N GLY A 17 6.84 9.63 -9.71
CA GLY A 17 7.29 9.27 -8.37
C GLY A 17 7.38 7.76 -8.18
N TRP A 18 6.35 7.01 -8.59
CA TRP A 18 6.40 5.55 -8.58
C TRP A 18 7.56 5.01 -9.43
N PHE A 19 7.76 5.53 -10.64
CA PHE A 19 8.86 5.12 -11.50
C PHE A 19 10.23 5.37 -10.85
N LEU A 20 10.42 6.53 -10.20
CA LEU A 20 11.65 6.85 -9.47
C LEU A 20 11.87 5.93 -8.27
N LEU A 21 10.81 5.60 -7.53
CA LEU A 21 10.90 4.66 -6.41
C LEU A 21 11.30 3.26 -6.88
N VAL A 22 10.67 2.76 -7.96
CA VAL A 22 11.04 1.48 -8.58
C VAL A 22 12.48 1.51 -9.10
N LEU A 23 12.93 2.61 -9.69
CA LEU A 23 14.31 2.75 -10.16
C LEU A 23 15.32 2.74 -9.00
N ARG A 24 14.96 3.34 -7.86
CA ARG A 24 15.83 3.44 -6.68
C ARG A 24 15.91 2.14 -5.87
N PHE A 25 14.77 1.49 -5.64
CA PHE A 25 14.60 0.38 -4.70
C PHE A 25 14.36 -0.96 -5.38
N GLY A 26 14.02 -0.96 -6.68
CA GLY A 26 13.58 -2.14 -7.41
C GLY A 26 12.11 -2.48 -7.16
N TYR A 27 11.58 -3.35 -8.02
CA TYR A 27 10.32 -4.06 -7.78
C TYR A 27 10.64 -5.54 -7.61
N THR A 28 10.11 -6.15 -6.55
CA THR A 28 10.35 -7.55 -6.20
C THR A 28 9.05 -8.35 -6.26
N PHE A 29 9.11 -9.55 -6.82
CA PHE A 29 7.98 -10.46 -6.94
C PHE A 29 8.37 -11.87 -6.49
N GLY A 30 7.57 -12.47 -5.61
CA GLY A 30 7.86 -13.80 -5.04
C GLY A 30 8.88 -13.80 -3.89
N GLU A 31 9.33 -12.62 -3.45
CA GLU A 31 10.25 -12.45 -2.32
C GLU A 31 9.55 -11.80 -1.11
N GLY A 32 10.23 -11.77 0.03
CA GLY A 32 9.74 -11.10 1.24
C GLY A 32 8.43 -11.69 1.74
N ALA A 33 7.42 -10.84 1.96
CA ALA A 33 6.12 -11.27 2.45
C ALA A 33 5.39 -12.20 1.48
N HIS A 34 5.73 -12.16 0.18
CA HIS A 34 5.12 -13.01 -0.83
C HIS A 34 5.37 -14.51 -0.62
N ILE A 35 6.49 -14.87 0.04
CA ILE A 35 6.85 -16.27 0.31
C ILE A 35 5.77 -16.96 1.16
N GLU A 36 5.08 -16.21 2.00
CA GLU A 36 3.99 -16.71 2.83
C GLU A 36 2.63 -16.44 2.19
N ILE A 37 2.45 -15.28 1.56
CA ILE A 37 1.16 -14.81 1.04
C ILE A 37 0.74 -15.58 -0.23
N PHE A 38 1.65 -15.77 -1.19
CA PHE A 38 1.30 -16.37 -2.47
C PHE A 38 0.98 -17.85 -2.38
N PRO A 39 1.78 -18.69 -1.69
CA PRO A 39 1.43 -20.10 -1.52
C PRO A 39 0.08 -20.24 -0.81
N TYR A 40 -0.20 -19.40 0.19
CA TYR A 40 -1.47 -19.46 0.88
C TYR A 40 -2.65 -19.03 -0.02
N ALA A 41 -2.49 -17.98 -0.83
CA ALA A 41 -3.53 -17.56 -1.77
C ALA A 41 -3.82 -18.65 -2.82
N LEU A 42 -2.78 -19.37 -3.27
CA LEU A 42 -2.93 -20.53 -4.17
C LEU A 42 -3.57 -21.73 -3.47
N TYR A 43 -3.20 -22.00 -2.22
CA TYR A 43 -3.78 -23.05 -1.38
C TYR A 43 -5.29 -22.86 -1.18
N LEU A 44 -5.75 -21.63 -0.89
CA LEU A 44 -7.18 -21.32 -0.80
C LEU A 44 -7.96 -21.62 -2.09
N CYS A 45 -7.29 -21.61 -3.24
CA CYS A 45 -7.91 -21.93 -4.52
C CYS A 45 -7.88 -23.43 -4.84
N ASN A 46 -6.82 -24.12 -4.42
CA ASN A 46 -6.66 -25.56 -4.60
C ASN A 46 -5.83 -26.13 -3.43
N PRO A 47 -6.49 -26.67 -2.38
CA PRO A 47 -5.81 -27.20 -1.20
C PRO A 47 -4.87 -28.38 -1.50
N GLU A 48 -5.07 -29.09 -2.62
CA GLU A 48 -4.23 -30.23 -3.01
C GLU A 48 -2.82 -29.83 -3.47
N LEU A 49 -2.56 -28.53 -3.71
CA LEU A 49 -1.22 -28.04 -4.10
C LEU A 49 -0.17 -28.24 -3.01
N TYR A 50 -0.59 -28.20 -1.73
CA TYR A 50 0.33 -28.21 -0.58
C TYR A 50 -0.18 -29.12 0.55
N PRO A 51 -0.35 -30.42 0.30
CA PRO A 51 -1.07 -31.33 1.21
C PRO A 51 -0.35 -31.57 2.55
N HIS A 52 0.93 -31.23 2.66
CA HIS A 52 1.77 -31.45 3.84
C HIS A 52 2.52 -30.20 4.31
N ASP A 53 2.13 -29.02 3.82
CA ASP A 53 2.76 -27.78 4.26
C ASP A 53 2.23 -27.38 5.65
N PHE A 54 3.10 -27.54 6.65
CA PHE A 54 2.78 -27.23 8.05
C PHE A 54 2.37 -25.77 8.26
N PHE A 55 3.01 -24.83 7.55
CA PHE A 55 2.71 -23.41 7.70
C PHE A 55 1.31 -23.12 7.18
N LEU A 56 0.98 -23.59 5.98
CA LEU A 56 -0.33 -23.35 5.38
C LEU A 56 -1.49 -23.97 6.17
N GLN A 57 -1.29 -25.19 6.70
CA GLN A 57 -2.27 -25.83 7.58
C GLN A 57 -2.45 -25.06 8.89
N GLY A 58 -1.37 -24.53 9.46
CA GLY A 58 -1.43 -23.67 10.63
C GLY A 58 -2.17 -22.36 10.37
N MET A 59 -1.90 -21.72 9.22
CA MET A 59 -2.56 -20.47 8.82
C MET A 59 -4.07 -20.66 8.59
N GLU A 60 -4.48 -21.77 7.98
CA GLU A 60 -5.90 -22.10 7.77
C GLU A 60 -6.64 -22.35 9.09
N ALA A 61 -5.99 -23.02 10.06
CA ALA A 61 -6.58 -23.29 11.37
C ALA A 61 -6.76 -22.03 12.24
N LEU A 62 -6.06 -20.93 11.94
CA LEU A 62 -5.99 -19.72 12.76
C LEU A 62 -6.66 -18.49 12.11
N VAL A 63 -7.66 -18.69 11.26
CA VAL A 63 -8.42 -17.58 10.65
C VAL A 63 -9.38 -16.95 11.68
N PRO A 64 -9.44 -15.61 11.83
CA PRO A 64 -8.68 -14.59 11.11
C PRO A 64 -7.31 -14.24 11.74
N HIS A 65 -6.35 -13.86 10.89
CA HIS A 65 -5.00 -13.42 11.22
C HIS A 65 -4.60 -12.21 10.34
N GLU A 66 -3.42 -11.61 10.55
CA GLU A 66 -3.04 -10.34 9.91
C GLU A 66 -2.96 -10.40 8.37
N ARG A 67 -2.64 -11.58 7.82
CA ARG A 67 -2.58 -11.81 6.36
C ARG A 67 -3.93 -12.14 5.71
N THR A 68 -5.00 -12.40 6.49
CA THR A 68 -6.26 -12.99 5.96
C THR A 68 -6.83 -12.12 4.84
N VAL A 69 -7.03 -10.82 5.05
CA VAL A 69 -7.67 -9.95 4.06
C VAL A 69 -6.92 -9.93 2.74
N LEU A 70 -5.60 -9.76 2.79
CA LEU A 70 -4.78 -9.70 1.58
C LEU A 70 -4.77 -11.04 0.83
N VAL A 71 -4.63 -12.17 1.54
CA VAL A 71 -4.55 -13.49 0.92
C VAL A 71 -5.87 -13.81 0.19
N TYR A 72 -7.02 -13.59 0.83
CA TYR A 72 -8.32 -13.79 0.18
C TYR A 72 -8.50 -12.85 -1.01
N PHE A 73 -8.08 -11.59 -0.91
CA PHE A 73 -8.12 -10.67 -2.03
C PHE A 73 -7.25 -11.12 -3.21
N LEU A 74 -6.01 -11.57 -2.94
CA LEU A 74 -5.09 -12.04 -3.98
C LEU A 74 -5.52 -13.36 -4.62
N SER A 75 -6.24 -14.23 -3.88
CA SER A 75 -6.77 -15.49 -4.41
C SER A 75 -7.71 -15.29 -5.62
N LEU A 76 -8.34 -14.11 -5.74
CA LEU A 76 -9.18 -13.73 -6.88
C LEU A 76 -8.39 -13.65 -8.21
N PHE A 77 -7.06 -13.51 -8.15
CA PHE A 77 -6.18 -13.34 -9.31
C PHE A 77 -5.36 -14.59 -9.64
N ARG A 78 -5.82 -15.77 -9.18
CA ARG A 78 -5.18 -17.06 -9.48
C ARG A 78 -4.96 -17.23 -10.99
N GLY A 79 -3.71 -17.35 -11.42
CA GLY A 79 -3.32 -17.46 -12.83
C GLY A 79 -2.70 -16.20 -13.45
N PHE A 80 -2.86 -15.03 -12.85
CA PHE A 80 -2.18 -13.80 -13.26
C PHE A 80 -1.69 -12.97 -12.07
N LEU A 81 -1.32 -13.67 -10.98
CA LEU A 81 -0.84 -13.08 -9.73
C LEU A 81 0.28 -12.07 -9.98
N GLN A 82 1.24 -12.37 -10.84
CA GLN A 82 2.36 -11.45 -11.13
C GLN A 82 1.89 -10.11 -11.71
N GLN A 83 1.00 -10.16 -12.71
CA GLN A 83 0.47 -8.96 -13.34
C GLN A 83 -0.44 -8.19 -12.38
N ALA A 84 -1.28 -8.89 -11.63
CA ALA A 84 -2.14 -8.30 -10.61
C ALA A 84 -1.31 -7.61 -9.52
N ASN A 85 -0.25 -8.26 -9.04
CA ASN A 85 0.59 -7.74 -7.96
C ASN A 85 1.37 -6.49 -8.40
N LEU A 86 1.89 -6.47 -9.63
CA LEU A 86 2.52 -5.27 -10.20
C LEU A 86 1.52 -4.13 -10.36
N LEU A 87 0.31 -4.42 -10.85
CA LEU A 87 -0.74 -3.42 -10.99
C LEU A 87 -1.17 -2.86 -9.63
N LEU A 88 -1.34 -3.72 -8.64
CA LEU A 88 -1.71 -3.33 -7.28
C LEU A 88 -0.59 -2.54 -6.60
N HIS A 89 0.68 -2.92 -6.80
CA HIS A 89 1.84 -2.14 -6.36
C HIS A 89 1.83 -0.72 -6.95
N PHE A 90 1.65 -0.62 -8.26
CA PHE A 90 1.54 0.64 -8.97
C PHE A 90 0.38 1.49 -8.45
N LEU A 91 -0.84 0.93 -8.41
CA LEU A 91 -2.04 1.65 -8.00
C LEU A 91 -1.95 2.12 -6.55
N SER A 92 -1.54 1.25 -5.62
CA SER A 92 -1.40 1.62 -4.20
C SER A 92 -0.37 2.73 -4.02
N THR A 93 0.80 2.64 -4.66
CA THR A 93 1.83 3.68 -4.57
C THR A 93 1.35 5.01 -5.17
N VAL A 94 0.68 4.99 -6.34
CA VAL A 94 0.13 6.22 -6.95
C VAL A 94 -0.93 6.84 -6.05
N VAL A 95 -1.85 6.05 -5.49
CA VAL A 95 -2.89 6.53 -4.57
C VAL A 95 -2.27 7.14 -3.30
N LEU A 96 -1.24 6.49 -2.75
CA LEU A 96 -0.46 7.01 -1.62
C LEU A 96 0.17 8.37 -1.96
N LEU A 97 0.90 8.48 -3.06
CA LEU A 97 1.59 9.69 -3.47
C LEU A 97 0.61 10.86 -3.72
N LEU A 98 -0.56 10.58 -4.28
CA LEU A 98 -1.63 11.57 -4.44
C LEU A 98 -2.19 12.03 -3.09
N GLY A 99 -2.36 11.11 -2.14
CA GLY A 99 -2.74 11.44 -0.76
C GLY A 99 -1.69 12.32 -0.07
N MET A 100 -0.41 11.97 -0.23
CA MET A 100 0.72 12.75 0.29
C MET A 100 0.80 14.14 -0.35
N GLU A 101 0.60 14.27 -1.66
CA GLU A 101 0.52 15.57 -2.32
C GLU A 101 -0.59 16.41 -1.71
N ARG A 102 -1.80 15.84 -1.60
CA ARG A 102 -2.95 16.56 -1.07
C ARG A 102 -2.72 17.04 0.35
N LEU A 103 -2.12 16.19 1.19
CA LEU A 103 -1.71 16.56 2.54
C LEU A 103 -0.65 17.67 2.52
N ALA A 104 0.44 17.50 1.78
CA ALA A 104 1.54 18.46 1.71
C ALA A 104 1.07 19.83 1.21
N ARG A 105 0.14 19.87 0.26
CA ARG A 105 -0.45 21.10 -0.30
C ARG A 105 -1.26 21.92 0.70
N HIS A 106 -1.63 21.36 1.85
CA HIS A 106 -2.20 22.14 2.96
C HIS A 106 -1.15 22.97 3.72
N PHE A 107 0.13 22.59 3.63
CA PHE A 107 1.24 23.25 4.32
C PHE A 107 2.17 23.99 3.35
N ILE A 108 2.27 23.54 2.10
CA ILE A 108 3.16 24.07 1.07
C ILE A 108 2.34 24.58 -0.12
N ALA A 109 2.28 25.91 -0.27
CA ALA A 109 1.49 26.55 -1.32
C ALA A 109 2.03 26.32 -2.74
N ASN A 110 3.33 26.07 -2.91
CA ASN A 110 3.94 25.77 -4.21
C ASN A 110 3.89 24.26 -4.49
N LYS A 111 3.35 23.88 -5.65
CA LYS A 111 3.13 22.47 -6.01
C LYS A 111 4.44 21.71 -6.19
N PHE A 112 5.42 22.31 -6.84
CA PHE A 112 6.70 21.69 -7.09
C PHE A 112 7.49 21.50 -5.80
N LEU A 113 7.42 22.46 -4.87
CA LEU A 113 8.03 22.31 -3.55
C LEU A 113 7.34 21.21 -2.72
N ALA A 114 6.02 21.06 -2.83
CA ALA A 114 5.31 19.96 -2.18
C ALA A 114 5.77 18.59 -2.72
N TRP A 115 5.86 18.44 -4.04
CA TRP A 115 6.39 17.22 -4.67
C TRP A 115 7.86 16.95 -4.32
N LEU A 116 8.69 17.99 -4.32
CA LEU A 116 10.08 17.88 -3.89
C LEU A 116 10.18 17.36 -2.45
N ALA A 117 9.38 17.89 -1.53
CA ALA A 117 9.37 17.43 -0.13
C ALA A 117 8.96 15.95 -0.02
N ILE A 118 7.96 15.52 -0.79
CA ILE A 118 7.51 14.12 -0.83
C ILE A 118 8.63 13.20 -1.35
N LEU A 119 9.25 13.55 -2.49
CA LEU A 119 10.34 12.76 -3.07
C LEU A 119 11.56 12.73 -2.16
N MET A 120 11.89 13.83 -1.49
CA MET A 120 12.96 13.85 -0.48
C MET A 120 12.64 12.91 0.69
N CYS A 121 11.39 12.90 1.17
CA CYS A 121 10.99 11.98 2.24
C CYS A 121 11.15 10.51 1.82
N LEU A 122 10.72 10.16 0.61
CA LEU A 122 10.63 8.76 0.17
C LEU A 122 11.87 8.21 -0.52
N ILE A 123 12.84 9.04 -0.92
CA ILE A 123 14.03 8.58 -1.66
C ILE A 123 15.29 8.71 -0.80
N PRO A 124 15.82 9.91 -0.50
CA PRO A 124 17.03 10.02 0.33
C PRO A 124 16.77 9.73 1.81
N PHE A 125 15.57 10.03 2.34
CA PHE A 125 15.26 9.85 3.77
C PHE A 125 14.44 8.58 4.08
N TYR A 126 14.33 7.66 3.12
CA TYR A 126 13.44 6.51 3.14
C TYR A 126 13.59 5.55 4.35
N LEU A 127 14.73 5.52 5.04
CA LEU A 127 14.99 4.65 6.20
C LEU A 127 15.34 5.44 7.47
N TRP A 128 15.05 6.73 7.47
CA TRP A 128 15.34 7.61 8.60
C TRP A 128 14.11 7.76 9.50
N THR A 129 13.08 6.94 9.27
CA THR A 129 11.86 6.85 10.05
C THR A 129 12.12 6.03 11.32
N ILE A 130 11.48 6.42 12.42
CA ILE A 130 11.60 5.72 13.70
C ILE A 130 10.66 4.53 13.70
N GLY A 131 11.14 3.35 14.10
CA GLY A 131 10.32 2.16 14.35
C GLY A 131 10.16 1.19 13.19
N GLY A 132 10.97 1.31 12.13
CA GLY A 132 10.95 0.35 11.00
C GLY A 132 9.65 0.36 10.19
N ASN A 133 8.88 1.44 10.28
CA ASN A 133 7.67 1.64 9.49
C ASN A 133 8.01 2.44 8.24
N ASP A 134 8.04 1.75 7.11
CA ASP A 134 8.32 2.36 5.82
C ASP A 134 7.03 2.75 5.11
N LEU A 135 7.08 3.87 4.39
CA LEU A 135 5.95 4.38 3.59
C LEU A 135 5.84 3.72 2.22
N TYR A 136 6.88 3.00 1.79
CA TYR A 136 6.94 2.30 0.53
C TYR A 136 7.55 0.92 0.77
N TYR A 137 7.25 -0.03 -0.11
CA TYR A 137 7.84 -1.38 -0.12
C TYR A 137 8.06 -1.78 -1.57
N SER A 138 9.14 -2.52 -1.86
CA SER A 138 9.48 -2.97 -3.22
C SER A 138 8.57 -4.09 -3.72
N ASP A 139 7.96 -4.83 -2.79
CA ASP A 139 6.91 -5.81 -3.01
C ASP A 139 5.52 -5.25 -2.66
N PHE A 140 4.46 -5.89 -3.16
CA PHE A 140 3.09 -5.52 -2.80
C PHE A 140 2.60 -6.36 -1.65
N GLN A 141 2.37 -5.71 -0.52
CA GLN A 141 1.87 -6.33 0.70
C GLN A 141 0.74 -5.51 1.31
N ALA A 142 0.18 -5.99 2.42
CA ALA A 142 -1.02 -5.40 3.04
C ALA A 142 -0.73 -3.95 3.46
N SER A 143 0.51 -3.68 3.88
CA SER A 143 1.01 -2.35 4.19
C SER A 143 0.87 -1.36 3.04
N ASN A 144 1.15 -1.74 1.78
CA ASN A 144 1.04 -0.80 0.66
C ASN A 144 -0.40 -0.32 0.50
N LEU A 145 -1.37 -1.24 0.57
CA LEU A 145 -2.79 -0.93 0.46
C LEU A 145 -3.27 -0.12 1.68
N ALA A 146 -2.88 -0.53 2.88
CA ALA A 146 -3.23 0.14 4.13
C ALA A 146 -2.65 1.57 4.18
N LEU A 147 -1.38 1.78 3.81
CA LEU A 147 -0.77 3.10 3.75
C LEU A 147 -1.44 4.00 2.71
N ALA A 148 -1.73 3.46 1.52
CA ALA A 148 -2.42 4.19 0.47
C ALA A 148 -3.78 4.69 0.94
N ILE A 149 -4.61 3.81 1.52
CA ILE A 149 -5.95 4.17 2.02
C ILE A 149 -5.87 5.03 3.29
N GLY A 150 -5.01 4.65 4.22
CA GLY A 150 -4.78 5.33 5.50
C GLY A 150 -4.34 6.78 5.33
N MET A 151 -3.49 7.07 4.33
CA MET A 151 -3.13 8.45 3.99
C MET A 151 -4.36 9.33 3.68
N TRP A 152 -5.37 8.77 3.02
CA TRP A 152 -6.62 9.48 2.72
C TRP A 152 -7.49 9.71 3.96
N SER A 153 -7.36 8.89 5.01
CA SER A 153 -7.98 9.17 6.31
C SER A 153 -7.40 10.44 6.95
N ILE A 154 -6.07 10.61 6.86
CA ILE A 154 -5.36 11.78 7.37
C ILE A 154 -5.75 13.03 6.56
N VAL A 155 -5.79 12.92 5.24
CA VAL A 155 -6.27 13.99 4.35
C VAL A 155 -7.70 14.40 4.73
N ALA A 156 -8.62 13.43 4.89
CA ALA A 156 -10.00 13.71 5.27
C ALA A 156 -10.08 14.42 6.64
N LEU A 157 -9.25 14.04 7.60
CA LEU A 157 -9.18 14.65 8.92
C LEU A 157 -8.74 16.13 8.83
N VAL A 158 -7.68 16.42 8.07
CA VAL A 158 -7.17 17.79 7.84
C VAL A 158 -8.20 18.65 7.10
N GLU A 159 -8.95 18.05 6.17
CA GLU A 159 -10.07 18.70 5.48
C GLU A 159 -11.33 18.85 6.35
N ARG A 160 -11.29 18.43 7.63
CA ARG A 160 -12.39 18.46 8.60
C ARG A 160 -13.57 17.55 8.25
N LYS A 161 -13.37 16.55 7.40
CA LYS A 161 -14.36 15.51 7.06
C LYS A 161 -14.26 14.34 8.04
N ARG A 162 -14.61 14.58 9.31
CA ARG A 162 -14.36 13.65 10.43
C ARG A 162 -14.97 12.25 10.24
N ILE A 163 -16.22 12.18 9.79
CA ILE A 163 -16.90 10.88 9.57
C ILE A 163 -16.16 10.07 8.51
N LEU A 164 -15.83 10.70 7.38
CA LEU A 164 -15.06 10.07 6.31
C LEU A 164 -13.69 9.59 6.81
N ALA A 165 -13.00 10.42 7.59
CA ALA A 165 -11.70 10.06 8.17
C ALA A 165 -11.81 8.79 9.04
N VAL A 166 -12.79 8.73 9.94
CA VAL A 166 -13.03 7.56 10.80
C VAL A 166 -13.37 6.33 9.97
N THR A 167 -14.27 6.46 8.98
CA THR A 167 -14.64 5.33 8.12
C THR A 167 -13.42 4.78 7.36
N ILE A 168 -12.60 5.64 6.75
CA ILE A 168 -11.40 5.21 6.02
C ILE A 168 -10.39 4.58 6.98
N ALA A 169 -10.20 5.15 8.18
CA ALA A 169 -9.31 4.60 9.19
C ALA A 169 -9.77 3.20 9.65
N THR A 170 -11.07 3.01 9.94
CA THR A 170 -11.63 1.69 10.27
C THR A 170 -11.36 0.67 9.17
N ILE A 171 -11.60 1.03 7.90
CA ILE A 171 -11.32 0.15 6.75
C ILE A 171 -9.83 -0.21 6.68
N THR A 172 -8.96 0.78 6.92
CA THR A 172 -7.50 0.59 6.91
C THR A 172 -7.06 -0.43 7.95
N THR A 173 -7.58 -0.34 9.19
CA THR A 173 -7.28 -1.29 10.27
C THR A 173 -7.75 -2.70 9.94
N PHE A 174 -8.87 -2.87 9.22
CA PHE A 174 -9.27 -4.21 8.76
C PHE A 174 -8.32 -4.78 7.70
N ILE A 175 -7.70 -3.95 6.87
CA ILE A 175 -6.75 -4.40 5.83
C ILE A 175 -5.42 -4.79 6.46
N HIS A 176 -4.93 -4.01 7.42
CA HIS A 176 -3.70 -4.32 8.14
C HIS A 176 -3.82 -3.90 9.62
N PRO A 177 -4.11 -4.83 10.54
CA PRO A 177 -4.45 -4.51 11.94
C PRO A 177 -3.33 -3.86 12.76
N ILE A 178 -2.08 -3.97 12.30
CA ILE A 178 -0.89 -3.48 12.98
C ILE A 178 -0.39 -2.13 12.44
N VAL A 179 -1.15 -1.50 11.53
CA VAL A 179 -0.86 -0.18 10.93
C VAL A 179 -1.83 0.88 11.43
#